data_AF-A0A859FCI3-F1
#
_entry.id   AF-A0A859FCI3-F1
#
_cell.length_a   1.000
_cell.length_b   1.000
_cell.length_c   1.000
_cell.angle_alpha   90.00
_cell.angle_beta   90.00
_cell.angle_gamma   90.00
#
_symmetry.space_group_name_H-M   'P 1'
#
loop_
_entity.id
_entity.type
_entity.pdbx_description
1 polymer ?
#
loop_
_entity_poly.entity_id
_entity_poly.type
_entity_poly.pdbx_seq_one_letter_code
_entity_poly.pdbx_strand_id
1 'polypeptide(L)'
;MRIIILLLVSFSIFLAGCGSTDSADSTATSNENVKDLIYSYSTGENTEGTAVVNATELLITDESNNQVSHELPEDEFYVSIAPFFSTTHP
;
A
#
# COMPACT_ATOMS: atom_id res chain seq x y z
N MET A 1 5.67 47.88 30.33
CA MET A 1 6.67 47.15 29.50
C MET A 1 7.07 45.77 30.05
N ARG A 2 6.82 45.42 31.32
CA ARG A 2 7.04 44.06 31.86
C ARG A 2 5.89 43.07 31.58
N ILE A 3 4.65 43.58 31.48
CA ILE A 3 3.45 42.76 31.26
C ILE A 3 3.28 42.28 29.80
N ILE A 4 3.81 43.05 28.84
CA ILE A 4 3.76 42.71 27.41
C ILE A 4 4.71 41.53 27.09
N ILE A 5 5.82 41.42 27.81
CA ILE A 5 6.80 40.33 27.65
C ILE A 5 6.26 39.00 28.21
N LEU A 6 5.44 39.05 29.27
CA LEU A 6 4.79 37.86 29.85
C LEU A 6 3.70 37.29 28.93
N LEU A 7 2.97 38.13 28.19
CA LEU A 7 1.93 37.70 27.24
C LEU A 7 2.50 37.03 25.97
N LEU A 8 3.71 37.39 25.55
CA LEU A 8 4.37 36.80 24.37
C LEU A 8 4.94 35.39 24.64
N VAL A 9 5.31 35.08 25.88
CA VAL A 9 5.86 33.75 26.25
C VAL A 9 4.75 32.70 26.38
N SER A 10 3.52 33.10 26.71
CA SER A 10 2.38 32.17 26.85
C SER A 10 1.77 31.69 25.53
N PHE A 11 2.11 32.29 24.39
CA PHE A 11 1.56 31.86 23.09
C PHE A 11 2.26 30.61 22.51
N SER A 12 3.45 30.25 23.03
CA SER A 12 4.25 29.15 22.48
C SER A 12 3.86 27.75 22.98
N ILE A 13 2.90 27.63 23.91
CA ILE A 13 2.57 26.36 24.57
C ILE A 13 1.40 25.63 23.88
N PHE A 14 0.70 26.26 22.94
CA PHE A 14 -0.47 25.67 22.28
C PHE A 14 -0.17 24.71 21.12
N LEU A 15 1.09 24.35 20.85
CA LEU A 15 1.46 23.50 19.71
C LEU A 15 1.87 22.06 20.06
N ALA A 16 1.60 21.59 21.28
CA ALA A 16 1.80 20.19 21.67
C ALA A 16 0.45 19.55 22.01
N GLY A 17 -0.31 19.13 21.00
CA GLY A 17 -1.64 18.57 21.27
C GLY A 17 -2.49 18.19 20.05
N CYS A 18 -1.96 17.38 19.14
CA CYS A 18 -2.77 16.44 18.36
C CYS A 18 -1.89 15.26 17.96
N GLY A 19 -1.63 14.38 18.93
CA GLY A 19 -1.21 13.02 18.65
C GLY A 19 -2.47 12.19 18.48
N SER A 20 -2.97 12.10 17.25
CA SER A 20 -3.85 11.00 16.86
C SER A 20 -2.96 9.76 16.86
N THR A 21 -3.13 8.92 17.88
CA THR A 21 -2.79 7.50 17.77
C THR A 21 -3.75 6.89 16.77
N ASP A 22 -3.46 7.06 15.48
CA ASP A 22 -3.85 6.06 14.50
C ASP A 22 -2.76 5.00 14.52
N SER A 23 -3.20 3.83 14.93
CA SER A 23 -2.45 2.59 14.95
C SER A 23 -1.60 2.45 13.71
N ALA A 24 -0.41 1.90 13.91
CA ALA A 24 0.49 1.44 12.88
C ALA A 24 -0.27 0.90 11.66
N ASP A 25 -0.22 1.65 10.56
CA ASP A 25 -0.26 1.05 9.24
C ASP A 25 1.04 1.42 8.55
N SER A 26 2.00 0.52 8.71
CA SER A 26 3.21 0.50 7.92
C SER A 26 2.84 0.01 6.51
N THR A 27 2.24 0.86 5.70
CA THR A 27 2.05 0.63 4.25
C THR A 27 2.73 1.73 3.43
N ALA A 28 3.86 2.22 3.91
CA ALA A 28 4.82 2.91 3.05
C ALA A 28 5.74 1.88 2.39
N THR A 29 5.20 1.06 1.49
CA THR A 29 5.98 0.13 0.66
C THR A 29 6.00 0.64 -0.77
N SER A 30 7.07 1.38 -1.10
CA SER A 30 7.51 1.79 -2.45
C SER A 30 6.50 2.56 -3.33
N ASN A 31 7.01 3.57 -4.04
CA ASN A 31 6.27 4.43 -4.96
C ASN A 31 5.76 3.69 -6.24
N GLU A 32 5.60 2.37 -6.18
CA GLU A 32 5.19 1.57 -7.33
C GLU A 32 3.67 1.39 -7.32
N ASN A 33 3.05 1.71 -8.46
CA ASN A 33 1.62 1.59 -8.63
C ASN A 33 1.24 0.10 -8.61
N VAL A 34 0.20 -0.29 -7.86
CA VAL A 34 -0.27 -1.68 -7.81
C VAL A 34 -0.58 -2.26 -9.20
N LYS A 35 -1.00 -1.43 -10.16
CA LYS A 35 -1.23 -1.85 -11.54
C LYS A 35 0.07 -2.18 -12.28
N ASP A 36 1.14 -1.43 -12.02
CA ASP A 36 2.47 -1.69 -12.60
C ASP A 36 3.05 -2.99 -12.02
N LEU A 37 2.85 -3.23 -10.73
CA LEU A 37 3.22 -4.50 -10.08
C LEU A 37 2.46 -5.68 -10.69
N ILE A 38 1.13 -5.59 -10.80
CA ILE A 38 0.32 -6.65 -11.45
C ILE A 38 0.79 -6.90 -12.87
N TYR A 39 1.04 -5.84 -13.65
CA TYR A 39 1.54 -5.96 -15.00
C TYR A 39 2.88 -6.70 -15.03
N SER A 40 3.84 -6.27 -14.22
CA SER A 40 5.19 -6.85 -14.15
C SER A 40 5.18 -8.34 -13.79
N TYR A 41 4.36 -8.74 -12.82
CA TYR A 41 4.19 -10.16 -12.46
C TYR A 41 3.44 -10.96 -13.54
N SER A 42 2.45 -10.35 -14.21
CA SER A 42 1.62 -11.04 -15.21
C SER A 42 2.36 -11.27 -16.54
N THR A 43 3.30 -10.40 -16.88
CA THR A 43 4.16 -10.53 -18.07
C THR A 43 5.45 -11.30 -17.80
N GLY A 44 5.76 -11.57 -16.52
CA GLY A 44 7.00 -12.21 -16.09
C GLY A 44 8.22 -11.29 -16.15
N GLU A 45 8.02 -9.96 -16.15
CA GLU A 45 9.10 -8.98 -15.97
C GLU A 45 9.70 -9.05 -14.55
N ASN A 46 8.86 -9.32 -13.55
CA ASN A 46 9.29 -9.66 -12.19
C ASN A 46 9.12 -11.17 -11.97
N THR A 47 10.19 -11.83 -11.53
CA THR A 47 10.23 -13.27 -11.24
C THR A 47 10.55 -13.58 -9.78
N GLU A 48 10.64 -12.56 -8.92
CA GLU A 48 10.94 -12.72 -7.49
C GLU A 48 9.67 -13.04 -6.71
N GLY A 49 9.68 -14.19 -6.02
CA GLY A 49 8.55 -14.64 -5.22
C GLY A 49 7.34 -15.09 -6.04
N THR A 50 6.17 -15.02 -5.42
CA THR A 50 4.89 -15.39 -6.03
C THR A 50 3.87 -14.28 -5.80
N ALA A 51 3.06 -14.00 -6.82
CA ALA A 51 2.00 -13.01 -6.75
C ALA A 51 0.63 -13.67 -6.99
N VAL A 52 -0.34 -13.33 -6.14
CA VAL A 52 -1.74 -13.75 -6.27
C VAL A 52 -2.62 -12.52 -6.20
N VAL A 53 -3.48 -12.33 -7.19
CA VAL A 53 -4.46 -11.24 -7.21
C VAL A 53 -5.82 -11.80 -6.86
N ASN A 54 -6.45 -11.28 -5.80
CA ASN A 54 -7.84 -11.57 -5.45
C ASN A 54 -8.75 -10.38 -5.86
N ALA A 55 -10.02 -10.36 -5.42
CA ALA A 55 -10.96 -9.32 -5.82
C ALA A 55 -10.60 -7.90 -5.34
N THR A 56 -9.86 -7.79 -4.24
CA THR A 56 -9.59 -6.52 -3.55
C THR A 56 -8.12 -6.25 -3.32
N GLU A 57 -7.24 -7.23 -3.52
CA GLU A 57 -5.82 -7.14 -3.17
C GLU A 57 -4.91 -7.89 -4.15
N LEU A 58 -3.67 -7.40 -4.24
CA LEU A 58 -2.49 -8.13 -4.71
C LEU A 58 -1.68 -8.62 -3.49
N LEU A 59 -1.47 -9.92 -3.40
CA LEU A 59 -0.66 -10.58 -2.39
C LEU A 59 0.66 -11.03 -3.00
N ILE A 60 1.79 -10.52 -2.50
CA ILE A 60 3.13 -10.92 -2.91
C ILE A 60 3.79 -11.69 -1.76
N THR A 61 4.21 -12.93 -2.02
CA THR A 61 4.95 -13.77 -1.08
C THR A 61 6.39 -13.95 -1.57
N ASP A 62 7.36 -13.52 -0.77
CA ASP A 62 8.79 -13.67 -1.07
C ASP A 62 9.30 -15.11 -0.83
N GLU A 63 10.56 -15.38 -1.18
CA GLU A 63 11.17 -16.70 -0.99
C GLU A 63 11.33 -17.11 0.49
N SER A 64 11.29 -16.15 1.41
CA SER A 64 11.35 -16.36 2.85
C SER A 64 9.96 -16.58 3.47
N ASN A 65 8.90 -16.67 2.65
CA ASN A 65 7.49 -16.74 3.04
C ASN A 65 6.97 -15.50 3.78
N ASN A 66 7.61 -14.34 3.62
CA ASN A 66 7.01 -13.08 4.05
C ASN A 66 5.98 -12.64 3.00
N GLN A 67 4.84 -12.16 3.47
CA GLN A 67 3.74 -11.72 2.62
C GLN A 67 3.51 -10.22 2.77
N VAL A 68 3.30 -9.56 1.64
CA VAL A 68 2.88 -8.16 1.54
C VAL A 68 1.56 -8.08 0.78
N SER A 69 0.61 -7.29 1.28
CA SER A 69 -0.67 -7.02 0.62
C SER A 69 -0.69 -5.59 0.07
N HIS A 70 -1.26 -5.43 -1.12
CA HIS A 70 -1.54 -4.15 -1.76
C HIS A 70 -3.02 -4.09 -2.15
N GLU A 71 -3.75 -3.10 -1.64
CA GLU A 71 -5.16 -2.91 -2.00
C GLU A 71 -5.32 -2.53 -3.48
N LEU A 72 -6.36 -3.07 -4.12
CA LEU A 72 -6.80 -2.69 -5.46
C LEU A 72 -7.75 -1.49 -5.40
N PRO A 73 -7.86 -0.69 -6.47
CA PRO A 73 -8.83 0.39 -6.54
C PRO A 73 -10.27 -0.14 -6.41
N GLU A 74 -11.10 0.47 -5.56
CA GLU A 74 -12.48 0.01 -5.29
C GLU A 74 -13.40 0.00 -6.54
N ASP A 75 -13.13 0.90 -7.49
CA ASP A 75 -13.94 1.11 -8.71
C ASP A 75 -13.39 0.36 -9.94
N GLU A 76 -12.35 -0.46 -9.78
CA GLU A 76 -11.72 -1.24 -10.85
C GLU A 76 -11.62 -2.72 -10.45
N PHE A 77 -11.54 -3.63 -11.41
CA PHE A 77 -11.26 -5.04 -11.14
C PHE A 77 -10.23 -5.58 -12.12
N TYR A 78 -9.43 -6.54 -11.65
CA TYR A 78 -8.46 -7.25 -12.47
C TYR A 78 -9.06 -8.52 -13.06
N VAL A 79 -8.77 -8.81 -14.33
CA VAL A 79 -9.11 -10.09 -14.96
C VAL A 79 -7.92 -10.61 -15.75
N SER A 80 -7.54 -11.86 -15.47
CA SER A 80 -6.55 -12.61 -16.26
C SER A 80 -7.25 -13.74 -16.98
N ILE A 81 -7.08 -13.81 -18.30
CA ILE A 81 -7.72 -14.79 -19.15
C ILE A 81 -6.62 -15.50 -19.94
N ALA A 82 -6.61 -16.82 -19.89
CA ALA A 82 -5.75 -17.68 -20.71
C ALA A 82 -6.61 -18.40 -21.75
N PRO A 83 -6.77 -17.85 -22.97
CA PRO A 83 -7.53 -18.50 -24.02
C PRO A 83 -6.93 -19.86 -24.40
N PHE A 84 -7.79 -20.81 -24.71
CA PHE A 84 -7.39 -22.15 -25.15
C PHE A 84 -8.28 -22.60 -26.33
N PHE A 85 -7.77 -23.51 -27.15
CA PHE A 85 -8.52 -24.03 -28.29
C PHE A 85 -9.44 -25.20 -27.94
N SER A 86 -8.92 -26.22 -27.23
CA SER A 86 -9.65 -27.47 -26.99
C SER A 86 -9.70 -27.87 -25.51
N THR A 87 -8.57 -27.79 -24.80
CA THR A 87 -8.47 -28.24 -23.40
C THR A 87 -7.95 -27.10 -22.52
N THR A 88 -8.51 -27.00 -21.32
CA THR A 88 -8.10 -26.07 -20.26
C THR A 88 -7.79 -26.82 -18.96
N HIS A 89 -7.35 -26.09 -17.95
CA HIS A 89 -7.20 -26.56 -16.58
C HIS A 89 -8.30 -25.90 -15.70
N PRO A 90 -8.93 -26.65 -14.77
CA PRO A 90 -9.83 -26.08 -13.77
C PRO A 90 -9.08 -25.35 -12.65
#